data_AF-A0A931EEQ7-F1
#
_entry.id   AF-A0A931EEQ7-F1
#
_cell.length_a   1.000
_cell.length_b   1.000
_cell.length_c   1.000
_cell.angle_alpha   90.00
_cell.angle_beta   90.00
_cell.angle_gamma   90.00
#
_symmetry.space_group_name_H-M   'P 1'
#
loop_
_entity.id
_entity.type
_entity.pdbx_description
1 polymer ?
#
loop_
_entity_poly.entity_id
_entity_poly.type
_entity_poly.pdbx_seq_one_letter_code
_entity_poly.pdbx_strand_id
1 'polypeptide(L)' 'MGGIPYTRPECFVKVLVVSGGVISGLGKGITTSSLGRLLKARGIPVTILKIDPY' A
#
# COMPACT_ATOMS: atom_id res chain seq x y z
N MET A 1 4.23 -12.03 38.92
CA MET A 1 4.50 -10.67 38.42
C MET A 1 4.64 -10.77 36.91
N GLY A 2 3.52 -10.56 36.21
CA GLY A 2 3.30 -11.03 34.84
C GLY A 2 4.14 -10.29 33.81
N GLY A 3 4.88 -11.05 33.02
CA GLY A 3 5.52 -10.55 31.81
C GLY A 3 4.45 -10.26 30.77
N ILE A 4 4.28 -8.98 30.43
CA ILE A 4 3.55 -8.55 29.24
C ILE A 4 4.08 -9.31 28.02
N PRO A 5 3.23 -10.05 27.28
CA PRO A 5 3.66 -10.64 26.03
C PRO A 5 3.98 -9.49 25.08
N TYR A 6 5.22 -9.42 24.60
CA TYR A 6 5.58 -8.58 23.45
C TYR A 6 4.94 -9.24 22.22
N THR A 7 3.63 -9.04 22.07
CA THR A 7 2.88 -9.39 20.88
C THR A 7 3.51 -8.60 19.75
N ARG A 8 4.38 -9.26 18.98
CA ARG A 8 4.88 -8.71 17.71
C ARG A 8 3.62 -8.35 16.94
N PRO A 9 3.42 -7.10 16.50
CA PRO A 9 2.22 -6.78 15.75
C PRO A 9 2.18 -7.74 14.57
N GLU A 10 1.15 -8.59 14.55
CA GLU A 10 0.85 -9.51 13.46
C GLU A 10 1.11 -8.76 12.15
N CYS A 11 1.99 -9.29 11.30
CA CYS A 11 2.41 -8.62 10.07
C CYS A 11 1.27 -8.71 9.04
N PHE A 12 0.22 -7.91 9.26
CA PHE A 12 -0.93 -7.83 8.39
C PHE A 12 -0.54 -7.17 7.07
N VAL A 13 -0.94 -7.81 5.97
CA VAL A 13 -0.85 -7.21 4.64
C VAL A 13 -1.76 -5.98 4.62
N LYS A 14 -1.15 -4.81 4.40
CA LYS A 14 -1.88 -3.55 4.30
C LYS A 14 -2.27 -3.31 2.84
N VAL A 15 -3.56 -3.18 2.57
CA VAL A 15 -4.10 -2.89 1.25
C VAL A 15 -4.39 -1.40 1.14
N LEU A 16 -3.82 -0.75 0.12
CA LEU A 16 -4.00 0.67 -0.12
C LEU A 16 -4.74 0.85 -1.45
N VAL A 17 -6.03 1.16 -1.38
CA VAL A 17 -6.89 1.36 -2.55
C VAL A 17 -6.84 2.83 -2.96
N VAL A 18 -6.32 3.10 -4.15
CA VAL A 18 -6.28 4.44 -4.71
C VAL A 18 -7.52 4.64 -5.59
N SER A 19 -8.63 5.04 -4.97
CA SER A 19 -9.79 5.54 -5.69
C SER A 19 -9.56 7.00 -6.11
N GLY A 20 -10.09 7.42 -7.26
CA GLY A 20 -9.99 8.83 -7.68
C GLY A 20 -11.23 9.24 -8.45
N GLY A 21 -12.17 9.83 -7.72
CA GLY A 21 -13.53 10.14 -8.17
C GLY A 21 -13.73 11.56 -8.71
N VAL A 22 -12.83 12.09 -9.54
CA VAL A 22 -13.11 13.36 -10.23
C VAL A 22 -12.62 13.38 -11.68
N ILE A 23 -11.37 12.94 -11.96
CA ILE A 23 -10.83 12.92 -13.33
C ILE A 23 -10.01 11.64 -13.55
N SER A 24 -10.32 10.88 -14.61
CA SER A 24 -9.71 9.57 -14.91
C SER A 24 -8.24 9.65 -15.38
N GLY A 25 -7.68 10.85 -15.58
CA GLY A 25 -6.36 11.05 -16.21
C GLY A 25 -5.26 11.73 -15.38
N LEU A 26 -5.48 12.13 -14.12
CA LEU A 26 -4.54 13.01 -13.38
C LEU A 26 -3.35 12.30 -12.70
N GLY A 27 -3.06 11.05 -13.03
CA GLY A 27 -1.84 10.39 -12.51
C GLY A 27 -2.05 9.51 -11.28
N LYS A 28 -3.24 8.92 -11.10
CA LYS A 28 -3.44 7.79 -10.15
C LYS A 28 -2.38 6.70 -10.33
N GLY A 29 -2.05 6.38 -11.58
CA GLY A 29 -0.98 5.42 -11.90
C GLY A 29 0.39 5.92 -11.44
N ILE A 30 0.74 7.17 -11.76
CA ILE A 30 2.05 7.76 -11.42
C ILE A 30 2.23 7.87 -9.90
N THR A 31 1.20 8.30 -9.17
CA THR A 31 1.21 8.38 -7.71
C THR A 31 1.34 6.99 -7.10
N THR A 32 0.59 6.00 -7.59
CA THR A 32 0.68 4.61 -7.13
C THR A 32 2.06 4.00 -7.40
N SER A 33 2.64 4.23 -8.58
CA SER A 33 3.98 3.78 -8.94
C SER A 33 5.07 4.44 -8.09
N SER A 34 4.93 5.74 -7.79
CA SER A 34 5.88 6.47 -6.95
C SER A 34 5.84 5.97 -5.50
N LEU A 35 4.64 5.75 -4.96
CA LEU A 35 4.45 5.12 -3.63
C LEU A 35 5.06 3.72 -3.59
N GLY A 36 4.82 2.90 -4.63
CA GLY A 36 5.38 1.55 -4.69
C GLY A 36 6.91 1.55 -4.74
N ARG A 37 7.52 2.49 -5.44
CA ARG A 37 8.98 2.66 -5.47
C ARG A 37 9.53 3.03 -4.09
N LEU A 38 8.84 3.93 -3.37
CA LEU A 38 9.27 4.39 -2.05
C LEU A 38 9.17 3.29 -1.00
N LEU A 39 8.11 2.48 -1.04
CA LEU A 39 7.95 1.32 -0.17
C LEU A 39 8.99 0.23 -0.48
N LYS A 40 9.26 -0.03 -1.77
CA LYS A 40 10.30 -0.97 -2.20
C LYS A 40 11.70 -0.52 -1.76
N ALA A 41 11.99 0.78 -1.80
CA ALA A 41 13.24 1.34 -1.29
C ALA A 41 13.41 1.18 0.23
N ARG A 42 12.32 1.06 0.98
CA ARG A 42 12.35 0.75 2.42
C ARG A 42 12.42 -0.76 2.73
N GLY A 43 12.59 -1.61 1.71
CA GLY A 43 12.63 -3.06 1.88
C GLY A 43 11.28 -3.69 2.18
N ILE A 44 10.18 -2.94 2.01
CA ILE A 44 8.82 -3.47 2.20
C ILE A 44 8.42 -4.20 0.91
N PRO A 45 7.96 -5.45 0.97
CA PRO A 45 7.38 -6.13 -0.18
C PRO A 45 6.05 -5.46 -0.52
N VAL A 46 5.94 -4.93 -1.74
CA VAL A 46 4.78 -4.20 -2.25
C VAL A 46 4.39 -4.76 -3.62
N THR A 47 3.09 -4.92 -3.83
CA THR A 47 2.49 -5.29 -5.10
C THR A 47 1.47 -4.23 -5.50
N ILE A 48 1.47 -3.85 -6.78
CA ILE A 48 0.50 -2.90 -7.34
C ILE A 48 -0.51 -3.69 -8.16
N LEU A 49 -1.79 -3.54 -7.81
CA LEU A 49 -2.91 -4.10 -8.58
C LEU A 49 -3.68 -2.95 -9.22
N LYS A 50 -3.67 -2.88 -10.56
CA LYS A 50 -4.47 -1.92 -11.32
C LYS A 50 -5.80 -2.60 -11.65
N ILE A 51 -6.89 -2.03 -11.16
CA ILE A 51 -8.25 -2.47 -11.44
C ILE A 51 -8.84 -1.43 -12.39
N ASP A 52 -8.95 -1.79 -13.66
CA ASP A 52 -9.64 -0.98 -14.66
C ASP A 52 -11.12 -1.41 -14.68
N PRO A 53 -12.09 -0.47 -14.57
CA PRO A 53 -13.52 -0.79 -14.49
C PRO A 53 -14.16 -1.14 -15.84
N TYR A 54 -13.37 -1.52 -16.84
CA TYR A 54 -13.81 -1.90 -18.18
C TYR A 54 -13.35 -3.33 -18.50
#